data_AF-A0A1M5EFW6-F1
#
_entry.id   AF-A0A1M5EFW6-F1
#
_cell.length_a   1.000
_cell.length_b   1.000
_cell.length_c   1.000
_cell.angle_alpha   90.00
_cell.angle_beta   90.00
_cell.angle_gamma   90.00
#
_symmetry.space_group_name_H-M   'P 1'
#
loop_
_entity.id
_entity.type
_entity.pdbx_description
1 polymer ?
#
loop_
_entity_poly.entity_id
_entity_poly.type
_entity_poly.pdbx_seq_one_letter_code
_entity_poly.pdbx_strand_id
1 'polypeptide(L)' 'MSEVSFAHDEDDQDSDETVSVYDAAEIWLSHGMDDDYTLGYSEDELRRAAGL' A
#
# COMPACT_ATOMS: atom_id res chain seq x y z
N MET A 1 -0.38 42.42 14.07
CA MET A 1 -0.47 40.98 14.37
C MET A 1 -1.19 40.36 13.19
N SER A 2 -0.44 39.84 12.22
CA SER A 2 -1.01 39.15 11.05
C SER A 2 -1.37 37.75 11.48
N GLU A 3 -2.65 37.42 11.39
CA GLU A 3 -3.16 36.07 11.60
C GLU A 3 -2.78 35.25 10.37
N VAL A 4 -1.75 34.41 10.51
CA VAL A 4 -1.38 33.44 9.47
C VAL A 4 -2.24 32.20 9.70
N SER A 5 -3.30 32.05 8.90
CA SER A 5 -4.04 30.79 8.83
C SER A 5 -3.26 29.87 7.90
N PHE A 6 -2.42 29.01 8.49
CA PHE A 6 -1.82 27.88 7.78
C PHE A 6 -2.88 26.79 7.68
N ALA A 7 -3.81 26.94 6.74
CA ALA A 7 -4.59 25.80 6.28
C ALA A 7 -3.64 24.90 5.51
N HIS A 8 -3.06 23.93 6.23
CA HIS A 8 -2.38 22.78 5.64
C HIS A 8 -3.48 21.94 5.01
N ASP A 9 -3.73 22.17 3.73
CA ASP A 9 -4.60 21.30 2.93
C ASP A 9 -3.96 19.91 2.93
N GLU A 10 -4.74 18.97 3.45
CA GLU A 10 -4.38 17.59 3.77
C GLU A 10 -3.82 16.85 2.55
N ASP A 11 -2.70 16.17 2.77
CA ASP A 11 -2.20 14.97 2.09
C ASP A 11 -2.92 14.54 0.79
N ASP A 12 -2.61 15.19 -0.32
CA ASP A 12 -2.71 14.60 -1.66
C ASP A 12 -1.51 13.63 -1.84
N GLN A 13 -1.46 12.57 -1.02
CA GLN A 13 -0.58 11.40 -1.20
C GLN A 13 -1.35 10.26 -1.89
N ASP A 14 -2.38 10.58 -2.65
CA ASP A 14 -3.13 9.61 -3.42
C ASP A 14 -2.61 9.62 -4.85
N SER A 15 -2.15 8.46 -5.32
CA SER A 15 -1.78 8.14 -6.71
C SER A 15 -0.28 8.26 -7.03
N ASP A 16 0.47 7.17 -6.86
CA ASP A 16 1.36 6.59 -7.88
C ASP A 16 2.18 5.39 -7.36
N GLU A 17 2.28 5.19 -6.03
CA GLU A 17 2.93 4.00 -5.43
C GLU A 17 1.90 2.96 -4.93
N THR A 18 0.72 2.88 -5.56
CA THR A 18 -0.25 1.81 -5.26
C THR A 18 0.21 0.52 -5.94
N VAL A 19 0.96 -0.29 -5.20
CA VAL A 19 1.38 -1.63 -5.63
C VAL A 19 0.13 -2.48 -5.90
N SER A 20 0.00 -2.97 -7.13
CA SER A 20 -1.15 -3.81 -7.52
C SER A 20 -1.09 -5.15 -6.78
N VAL A 21 -2.23 -5.81 -6.59
CA VAL A 21 -2.29 -7.10 -5.86
C VAL A 21 -1.33 -8.17 -6.42
N TYR A 22 -1.03 -8.14 -7.72
CA TYR A 22 -0.02 -9.01 -8.36
C TYR A 22 1.41 -8.68 -7.92
N ASP A 23 1.77 -7.40 -7.95
CA ASP A 23 3.09 -6.91 -7.58
C ASP A 23 3.30 -7.06 -6.06
N ALA A 24 2.23 -6.81 -5.29
CA ALA A 24 2.19 -7.09 -3.86
C ALA A 24 2.36 -8.58 -3.56
N ALA A 25 1.73 -9.46 -4.34
CA ALA A 25 1.88 -10.90 -4.19
C ALA A 25 3.29 -11.39 -4.53
N GLU A 26 3.95 -10.83 -5.54
CA GLU A 26 5.34 -11.16 -5.89
C GLU A 26 6.34 -10.72 -4.82
N ILE A 27 6.14 -9.52 -4.24
CA ILE A 27 6.93 -9.03 -3.11
C ILE A 27 6.68 -9.88 -1.87
N TRP A 28 5.41 -10.14 -1.54
CA TRP A 28 4.99 -10.97 -0.40
C TRP A 28 5.55 -12.40 -0.49
N LEU A 29 5.49 -13.01 -1.67
CA LEU A 29 6.09 -14.33 -1.92
C LEU A 29 7.61 -14.33 -1.77
N SER A 30 8.28 -13.29 -2.29
CA SER A 30 9.72 -13.15 -2.17
C SER A 30 10.18 -12.83 -0.74
N HIS A 31 9.31 -12.24 0.07
CA HIS A 31 9.56 -11.87 1.46
C HIS A 31 9.19 -12.98 2.47
N GLY A 32 8.58 -14.08 2.01
CA GLY A 32 8.29 -15.24 2.85
C GLY A 32 6.86 -15.33 3.38
N MET A 33 5.91 -14.65 2.72
CA MET A 33 4.50 -14.64 3.11
C MET A 33 4.25 -14.04 4.51
N ASP A 34 4.94 -12.96 4.81
CA ASP A 34 4.85 -12.28 6.11
C ASP A 34 3.69 -11.27 6.11
N ASP A 35 2.95 -11.20 7.23
CA ASP A 35 1.72 -10.40 7.37
C ASP A 35 2.00 -8.90 7.23
N ASP A 36 3.21 -8.46 7.60
CA ASP A 36 3.69 -7.07 7.46
C ASP A 36 3.93 -6.66 6.00
N TYR A 37 4.07 -7.64 5.08
CA TYR A 37 4.34 -7.41 3.66
C TYR A 37 3.10 -7.61 2.79
N THR A 38 1.91 -7.59 3.39
CA THR A 38 0.65 -7.69 2.66
C THR A 38 0.29 -6.40 1.92
N LEU A 39 1.03 -5.31 2.14
CA LEU A 39 0.91 -4.03 1.43
C LEU A 39 -0.53 -3.49 1.40
N GLY A 40 -1.34 -3.85 2.41
CA GLY A 40 -2.74 -3.47 2.53
C GLY A 40 -3.76 -4.46 1.92
N TYR A 41 -3.32 -5.59 1.37
CA TYR A 41 -4.18 -6.67 0.86
C TYR A 41 -4.34 -7.80 1.88
N SER A 42 -5.31 -8.70 1.71
CA SER A 42 -5.37 -9.91 2.53
C SER A 42 -4.49 -11.03 1.96
N GLU A 43 -3.96 -11.92 2.82
CA GLU A 43 -3.20 -13.11 2.39
C GLU A 43 -3.94 -13.93 1.31
N ASP A 44 -5.26 -14.05 1.42
CA ASP A 44 -6.11 -14.72 0.41
C ASP A 44 -6.06 -14.04 -0.96
N GLU A 45 -6.01 -12.71 -1.01
CA GLU A 45 -5.93 -11.95 -2.26
C GLU A 45 -4.55 -12.08 -2.88
N LEU A 46 -3.51 -12.03 -2.05
CA LEU A 46 -2.12 -12.21 -2.46
C LEU A 46 -1.88 -13.63 -2.99
N ARG A 47 -2.42 -14.66 -2.33
CA ARG A 47 -2.36 -16.06 -2.82
C ARG A 47 -3.06 -16.24 -4.16
N ARG A 48 -4.27 -15.68 -4.31
CA ARG A 48 -5.00 -15.73 -5.58
C ARG A 48 -4.26 -15.03 -6.71
N ALA A 49 -3.63 -13.89 -6.42
CA ALA A 49 -2.82 -13.15 -7.40
C ALA A 49 -1.51 -13.90 -7.73
N ALA A 50 -0.87 -14.50 -6.72
CA ALA A 50 0.29 -15.37 -6.85
C ALA A 50 0.03 -16.68 -7.60
N GLY A 51 -1.23 -17.12 -7.68
CA GLY A 51 -1.60 -18.42 -8.26
C GLY A 51 -1.35 -19.62 -7.34
N LEU A 52 -1.39 -19.41 -6.02
CA LEU A 52 -1.33 -20.43 -4.96
C LEU A 52 -2.74 -20.86 -4.52
#